data_AF-A0A7W3IGP2-F1
#
_entry.id   AF-A0A7W3IGP2-F1
#
_cell.length_a   1.000
_cell.length_b   1.000
_cell.length_c   1.000
_cell.angle_alpha   90.00
_cell.angle_beta   90.00
_cell.angle_gamma   90.00
#
_symmetry.space_group_name_H-M   'P 1'
#
loop_
_entity.id
_entity.type
_entity.pdbx_description
1 polymer ?
#
loop_
_entity_poly.entity_id
_entity_poly.type
_entity_poly.pdbx_seq_one_letter_code
_entity_poly.pdbx_strand_id
1 'polypeptide(L)' 'MSSMPVRDDQGPGTAGASACLSRSPARTQLQRLEALAHGEMVELRRRAQARPYPDAGCTEQASIAWDLGLDASCAGRAGP' A
#
# COMPACT_ATOMS: atom_id res chain seq x y z
N MET A 1 38.95 42.95 -17.39
CA MET A 1 38.68 42.56 -15.99
C MET A 1 37.43 43.29 -15.53
N SER A 2 36.29 42.60 -15.46
CA SER A 2 35.10 43.08 -14.75
C SER A 2 34.44 41.87 -14.11
N SER A 3 34.77 41.61 -12.84
CA SER A 3 34.05 40.68 -11.98
C SER A 3 32.69 41.28 -11.64
N MET A 4 31.63 40.58 -12.01
CA MET A 4 30.30 40.75 -11.42
C MET A 4 30.21 39.81 -10.22
N PRO A 5 29.89 40.27 -9.00
CA PRO A 5 29.68 39.36 -7.88
C PRO A 5 28.35 38.63 -8.08
N VAL A 6 28.42 37.30 -8.16
CA VAL A 6 27.24 36.44 -8.05
C VAL A 6 26.68 36.66 -6.64
N ARG A 7 25.43 37.12 -6.56
CA ARG A 7 24.74 37.22 -5.28
C ARG A 7 24.33 35.82 -4.87
N ASP A 8 24.94 35.32 -3.81
CA ASP A 8 24.41 34.21 -3.03
C ASP A 8 23.06 34.64 -2.44
N ASP A 9 21.98 34.39 -3.18
CA ASP A 9 20.62 34.43 -2.64
C ASP A 9 20.39 33.13 -1.84
N GLN A 10 21.07 33.06 -0.70
CA GLN A 10 20.83 32.03 0.30
C GLN A 10 19.61 32.49 1.12
N GLY A 11 18.42 32.31 0.55
CA GLY A 11 17.16 32.55 1.26
C GLY A 11 16.91 31.49 2.34
N PRO A 12 16.78 31.85 3.63
CA PRO A 12 16.35 30.93 4.67
C PRO A 12 14.82 30.78 4.61
N GLY A 13 14.30 30.10 3.58
CA GLY A 13 12.86 30.04 3.31
C GLY A 13 12.21 28.64 3.36
N THR A 14 12.98 27.56 3.17
CA THR A 14 12.40 26.24 2.90
C THR A 14 12.33 25.31 4.11
N ALA A 15 13.10 25.57 5.17
CA ALA A 15 13.08 24.75 6.39
C ALA A 15 11.79 24.96 7.22
N GLY A 16 11.22 26.17 7.20
CA GLY A 16 9.97 26.50 7.91
C GLY A 16 8.74 25.86 7.28
N ALA A 17 8.63 25.90 5.94
CA ALA A 17 7.47 25.35 5.22
C ALA A 17 7.31 23.83 5.39
N SER A 18 8.41 23.08 5.38
CA SER A 18 8.39 21.62 5.62
C SER A 18 7.98 21.24 7.04
N ALA A 19 8.33 22.04 8.05
CA ALA A 19 7.93 21.83 9.44
C ALA A 19 6.45 22.20 9.69
N CYS A 20 5.90 23.16 8.94
CA CYS A 20 4.47 23.49 9.00
C CYS A 20 3.60 22.40 8.36
N LEU A 21 4.07 21.81 7.24
CA LEU A 21 3.38 20.71 6.55
C LEU A 21 3.34 19.42 7.40
N SER A 22 4.36 19.16 8.22
CA SER A 22 4.40 17.99 9.12
C SER A 22 3.35 18.05 10.24
N ARG A 23 2.79 19.24 10.53
CA ARG A 23 1.90 19.52 11.66
C ARG A 23 0.42 19.67 11.28
N SER A 24 0.07 19.46 10.01
CA SER A 24 -1.31 19.53 9.54
C SER A 24 -2.12 18.31 10.03
N PRO A 25 -3.33 18.51 10.59
CA PRO A 25 -4.16 17.39 11.06
C PRO A 25 -4.48 16.37 9.97
N ALA A 26 -4.56 16.82 8.70
CA ALA A 26 -4.73 15.94 7.56
C ALA A 26 -3.53 15.00 7.35
N ARG A 27 -2.30 15.48 7.59
CA ARG A 27 -1.10 14.65 7.45
C ARG A 27 -1.02 13.60 8.55
N THR A 28 -1.38 13.96 9.78
CA THR A 28 -1.47 13.00 10.89
C THR A 28 -2.54 11.94 10.62
N GLN A 29 -3.69 12.34 10.05
CA GLN A 29 -4.73 11.39 9.66
C GLN A 29 -4.26 10.43 8.56
N LEU A 30 -3.55 10.95 7.55
CA LEU A 30 -2.97 10.11 6.49
C LEU A 30 -1.93 9.13 7.04
N GLN A 31 -1.04 9.56 7.94
CA GLN A 31 -0.08 8.67 8.60
C GLN A 31 -0.77 7.56 9.41
N ARG A 32 -1.88 7.87 10.07
CA ARG A 32 -2.68 6.88 10.81
C ARG A 32 -3.31 5.85 9.85
N LEU A 33 -3.86 6.31 8.74
CA LEU A 33 -4.41 5.42 7.71
C LEU A 33 -3.33 4.54 7.07
N GLU A 34 -2.16 5.10 6.81
CA GLU A 34 -1.02 4.35 6.28
C GLU A 34 -0.54 3.28 7.26
N ALA A 35 -0.48 3.59 8.55
CA ALA A 35 -0.15 2.61 9.59
C ALA A 35 -1.17 1.47 9.66
N LEU A 36 -2.47 1.79 9.55
CA LEU A 36 -3.54 0.79 9.50
C LEU A 36 -3.44 -0.09 8.26
N ALA A 37 -3.28 0.52 7.09
CA ALA A 37 -3.16 -0.19 5.81
C ALA A 37 -1.96 -1.16 5.82
N HIS A 38 -0.81 -0.73 6.33
CA HIS A 38 0.35 -1.61 6.49
C HIS A 38 0.06 -2.77 7.44
N GLY A 39 -0.61 -2.53 8.57
CA GLY A 39 -1.01 -3.58 9.50
C GLY A 39 -1.91 -4.63 8.84
N GLU A 40 -2.94 -4.19 8.13
CA GLU A 40 -3.87 -5.07 7.40
C GLU A 40 -3.16 -5.86 6.29
N MET A 41 -2.26 -5.23 5.53
CA MET A 41 -1.48 -5.94 4.51
C MET A 41 -0.60 -7.05 5.09
N VAL A 42 0.03 -6.82 6.24
CA VAL A 42 0.82 -7.84 6.95
C VAL A 42 -0.07 -8.99 7.41
N GLU A 43 -1.24 -8.68 7.99
CA GLU A 43 -2.22 -9.66 8.43
C GLU A 43 -2.74 -10.52 7.27
N LEU A 44 -3.11 -9.87 6.16
CA LEU A 44 -3.58 -10.55 4.95
C LEU A 44 -2.50 -11.43 4.35
N ARG A 45 -1.25 -10.97 4.30
CA ARG A 45 -0.11 -11.79 3.85
C ARG A 45 0.08 -13.00 4.74
N ARG A 46 -0.01 -12.84 6.06
CA ARG A 46 0.10 -13.96 7.00
C ARG A 46 -1.01 -14.99 6.76
N ARG A 47 -2.25 -14.54 6.56
CA ARG A 47 -3.40 -15.43 6.25
C ARG A 47 -3.24 -16.14 4.91
N ALA A 48 -2.76 -15.43 3.89
CA ALA A 48 -2.50 -16.01 2.58
C ALA A 48 -1.41 -17.08 2.65
N GLN A 49 -0.33 -16.84 3.41
CA GLN A 49 0.74 -17.80 3.64
C GLN A 49 0.31 -19.02 4.46
N ALA A 50 -0.63 -18.83 5.39
CA ALA A 50 -1.20 -19.92 6.18
C ALA A 50 -2.18 -20.78 5.37
N ARG A 51 -2.62 -20.33 4.19
CA ARG A 51 -3.54 -21.08 3.33
C ARG A 51 -2.73 -22.08 2.49
N PRO A 52 -3.17 -23.34 2.39
CA PRO A 52 -2.59 -24.29 1.45
C PRO A 52 -2.65 -23.73 0.03
N TYR A 53 -1.60 -23.96 -0.77
CA TYR A 53 -1.59 -23.54 -2.15
C TYR A 53 -2.75 -24.23 -2.89
N PRO A 54 -3.68 -23.47 -3.51
CA PRO A 54 -4.75 -24.09 -4.28
C PRO A 54 -4.16 -24.80 -5.49
N ASP A 55 -4.79 -25.91 -5.89
CA ASP A 55 -4.50 -26.57 -7.17
C ASP A 55 -4.63 -25.56 -8.33
N ALA A 56 -3.86 -25.73 -9.39
CA ALA A 56 -3.88 -24.81 -10.54
C ALA A 56 -5.30 -24.70 -11.14
N GLY A 57 -6.04 -25.82 -11.22
CA GLY A 57 -7.44 -25.83 -11.68
C GLY A 57 -8.41 -25.09 -10.73
N CYS A 58 -8.08 -25.06 -9.44
CA CYS A 58 -8.79 -24.28 -8.43
C CYS A 58 -8.61 -22.77 -8.61
N THR A 59 -7.48 -22.36 -9.17
CA THR A 59 -7.14 -20.95 -9.35
C THR A 59 -7.92 -20.33 -10.53
N GLU A 60 -8.03 -21.06 -11.64
CA GLU A 60 -8.85 -20.66 -12.80
C GLU A 60 -10.34 -20.61 -12.44
N GLN A 61 -10.84 -21.63 -11.74
CA GLN A 61 -12.24 -21.67 -11.32
C GLN A 61 -12.55 -20.58 -10.29
N ALA A 62 -11.62 -20.27 -9.39
CA ALA A 62 -11.75 -19.13 -8.48
C ALA A 62 -11.80 -17.80 -9.24
N SER A 63 -10.94 -17.59 -10.24
CA SER A 63 -10.95 -16.38 -11.08
C SER A 63 -12.31 -16.18 -11.77
N ILE A 64 -12.83 -17.24 -12.37
CA ILE A 64 -14.16 -17.20 -13.02
C ILE A 64 -15.25 -16.91 -11.99
N ALA A 65 -15.18 -17.52 -10.79
CA ALA A 65 -16.15 -17.23 -9.73
C ALA A 65 -16.10 -15.75 -9.33
N TRP A 66 -14.92 -15.15 -9.21
CA TRP A 66 -14.75 -13.71 -8.96
C TRP A 66 -15.38 -12.85 -10.06
N ASP A 67 -15.14 -13.16 -11.33
CA ASP A 67 -15.70 -12.43 -12.47
C ASP A 67 -17.23 -12.50 -12.50
N LEU A 68 -17.80 -13.61 -12.01
CA LEU A 68 -19.24 -13.86 -11.96
C LEU A 68 -19.89 -13.40 -10.64
N GLY A 69 -19.11 -12.91 -9.66
CA GLY A 69 -19.61 -12.55 -8.33
C GLY A 69 -20.08 -13.76 -7.50
N LEU A 70 -19.54 -14.95 -7.78
CA LEU A 70 -19.83 -16.20 -7.11
C LEU A 70 -18.73 -16.54 -6.10
N ASP A 71 -19.09 -17.28 -5.06
CA ASP A 71 -18.12 -17.80 -4.10
C ASP A 71 -17.22 -18.84 -4.78
N ALA A 72 -15.90 -18.65 -4.65
CA ALA A 72 -14.90 -19.60 -5.13
C ALA A 72 -14.87 -20.86 -4.25
N SER A 73 -15.84 -21.76 -4.44
CA SER A 73 -15.83 -23.09 -3.83
C SER A 73 -15.06 -24.06 -4.71
N CYS A 74 -13.82 -24.32 -4.32
CA CYS A 74 -13.08 -25.47 -4.79
C CYS A 74 -13.69 -26.72 -4.16
N ALA A 75 -14.56 -27.41 -4.89
CA ALA A 75 -14.94 -28.76 -4.54
C ALA A 75 -13.71 -29.66 -4.71
N GLY A 76 -12.87 -29.74 -3.66
CA GLY A 76 -11.94 -30.84 -3.51
C GLY A 76 -12.77 -32.10 -3.63
N ARG A 77 -12.50 -32.90 -4.65
CA ARG A 77 -13.16 -34.19 -4.87
C ARG A 77 -12.84 -35.07 -3.67
N ALA A 78 -13.65 -35.00 -2.62
CA ALA A 78 -13.83 -36.10 -1.69
C ALA A 78 -14.56 -37.19 -2.47
N GLY A 79 -13.80 -37.97 -3.24
CA GLY A 79 -14.20 -39.34 -3.55
C GLY A 79 -14.14 -40.17 -2.25
N PRO A 80 -14.94 -41.25 -2.16
CA PRO A 80 -15.09 -42.05 -0.94
C PRO A 80 -13.77 -42.56 -0.38
#